data_AF-A0A9E6W822-F1
#
_entry.id   AF-A0A9E6W822-F1
#
_cell.length_a   1.000
_cell.length_b   1.000
_cell.length_c   1.000
_cell.angle_alpha   90.00
_cell.angle_beta   90.00
_cell.angle_gamma   90.00
#
_symmetry.space_group_name_H-M   'P 1'
#
loop_
_entity.id
_entity.type
_entity.pdbx_description
1 polymer ?
#
loop_
_entity_poly.entity_id
_entity_poly.type
_entity_poly.pdbx_seq_one_letter_code
_entity_poly.pdbx_strand_id
1 'polypeptide(L)'
;MKTTVKQLTAGTIIALLLLVGNSYAKGTEAKASSHENIETSLQIEKWMTNEMIWNSATETISTIIQETESGLGIENWMTSADTWNFNNSFAEETEIGLEIETWMTSDETWNVEKTEDETKLAIEGWMINDSIWN
;
A
#
# COMPACT_ATOMS: atom_id res chain seq x y z
N MET A 1 39.48 -31.19 31.40
CA MET A 1 39.55 -30.82 29.97
C MET A 1 38.18 -30.75 29.29
N LYS A 2 37.33 -31.80 29.30
CA LYS A 2 36.03 -31.73 28.59
C LYS A 2 35.05 -30.68 29.15
N THR A 3 35.03 -30.48 30.47
CA THR A 3 34.16 -29.49 31.13
C THR A 3 34.65 -28.06 30.96
N THR A 4 35.95 -27.84 31.06
CA THR A 4 36.60 -26.54 30.86
C THR A 4 36.44 -26.04 29.41
N VAL A 5 36.57 -26.94 28.42
CA VAL A 5 36.33 -26.58 27.01
C VAL A 5 34.87 -26.22 26.77
N LYS A 6 33.90 -26.98 27.33
CA LYS A 6 32.47 -26.67 27.19
C LYS A 6 32.08 -25.31 27.79
N GLN A 7 32.63 -24.98 28.95
CA GLN A 7 32.40 -23.68 29.60
C GLN A 7 33.01 -22.53 28.80
N LEU A 8 34.20 -22.74 28.23
CA LEU A 8 34.85 -21.75 27.37
C LEU A 8 34.04 -21.49 26.08
N THR A 9 33.52 -22.56 25.45
CA THR A 9 32.65 -22.46 24.27
C THR A 9 31.32 -21.76 24.59
N ALA A 10 30.68 -22.09 25.72
CA ALA A 10 29.46 -21.41 26.13
C ALA A 10 29.69 -19.91 26.40
N GLY A 11 30.78 -19.56 27.08
CA GLY A 11 31.15 -18.16 27.33
C GLY A 11 31.43 -17.37 26.05
N THR A 12 32.10 -17.99 25.06
CA THR A 12 32.37 -17.34 23.76
C THR A 12 31.10 -17.15 22.93
N ILE A 13 30.16 -18.11 22.95
CA ILE A 13 28.87 -17.96 22.28
C ILE A 13 28.04 -16.82 22.91
N ILE A 14 27.98 -16.76 24.23
CA ILE A 14 27.26 -15.69 24.95
C ILE A 14 27.88 -14.31 24.65
N ALA A 15 29.21 -14.21 24.63
CA ALA A 15 29.90 -12.97 24.28
C ALA A 15 29.62 -12.53 22.84
N LEU A 16 29.57 -13.46 21.88
CA LEU A 16 29.21 -13.17 20.49
C LEU A 16 27.76 -12.68 20.37
N LEU A 17 26.82 -13.32 21.08
CA LEU A 17 25.42 -12.92 21.07
C LEU A 17 25.20 -11.52 21.65
N LEU A 18 25.93 -11.16 22.71
CA LEU A 18 25.85 -9.83 23.31
C LEU A 18 26.48 -8.73 22.44
N LEU A 19 27.47 -9.07 21.60
CA LEU A 19 28.08 -8.13 20.65
C LEU A 19 27.21 -7.88 19.41
N VAL A 20 26.50 -8.91 18.93
CA VAL A 20 25.63 -8.80 17.74
C VAL A 20 24.21 -8.32 18.09
N GLY A 21 23.71 -8.68 19.27
CA GLY A 21 22.34 -8.35 19.71
C GLY A 21 22.11 -6.91 20.14
N ASN A 22 23.16 -6.08 20.19
CA ASN A 22 23.06 -4.68 20.61
C ASN A 22 23.06 -3.74 19.39
N SER A 23 22.14 -3.97 18.45
CA SER A 23 21.90 -3.01 17.36
C SER A 23 20.94 -1.93 17.86
N TYR A 24 21.46 -0.75 18.19
CA TYR A 24 20.63 0.45 18.35
C TYR A 24 20.26 0.97 16.96
N ALA A 25 19.21 0.39 16.36
CA ALA A 25 18.68 0.86 15.10
C ALA A 25 17.85 2.12 15.36
N LYS A 26 18.50 3.28 15.32
CA LYS A 26 17.78 4.55 15.24
C LYS A 26 17.24 4.68 13.81
N GLY A 27 15.92 4.53 13.65
CA GLY A 27 15.28 4.81 12.37
C GLY A 27 15.63 6.23 11.92
N THR A 28 16.02 6.38 10.64
CA THR A 28 16.23 7.70 10.06
C THR A 28 14.85 8.30 9.79
N GLU A 29 14.42 9.24 10.62
CA GLU A 29 13.19 10.01 10.43
C GLU A 29 13.42 11.01 9.28
N ALA A 30 13.04 10.64 8.06
CA ALA A 30 13.01 11.57 6.93
C ALA A 30 11.73 12.42 7.02
N LYS A 31 11.84 13.72 6.71
CA LYS A 31 10.67 14.61 6.66
C LYS A 31 9.74 14.20 5.51
N ALA A 32 8.44 14.08 5.77
CA ALA A 32 7.46 13.75 4.72
C ALA A 32 7.47 14.78 3.58
N SER A 33 7.65 16.06 3.93
CA SER A 33 7.69 17.19 3.00
C SER A 33 8.80 17.11 1.94
N SER A 34 9.85 16.31 2.13
CA SER A 34 10.88 16.14 1.08
C SER A 34 10.40 15.34 -0.14
N HIS A 35 9.19 14.76 -0.08
CA HIS A 35 8.60 13.97 -1.16
C HIS A 35 7.38 14.63 -1.82
N GLU A 36 6.93 15.79 -1.35
CA GLU A 36 5.67 16.40 -1.82
C GLU A 36 5.78 17.13 -3.17
N ASN A 37 6.97 17.25 -3.76
CA ASN A 37 7.18 18.19 -4.86
C ASN A 37 7.97 17.63 -6.06
N ILE A 38 7.87 16.32 -6.33
CA ILE A 38 8.38 15.76 -7.59
C ILE A 38 7.26 15.03 -8.34
N GLU A 39 6.07 15.63 -8.40
CA GLU A 39 5.07 15.24 -9.38
C GLU A 39 5.25 16.14 -10.60
N THR A 40 5.69 15.57 -11.72
CA THR A 40 5.65 16.28 -13.00
C THR A 40 4.20 16.63 -13.33
N SER A 41 3.94 17.85 -13.80
CA SER A 41 2.59 18.25 -14.20
C SER A 41 2.00 17.22 -15.17
N LEU A 42 0.87 16.61 -14.79
CA LEU A 42 0.24 15.54 -15.56
C LEU A 42 -0.06 16.06 -16.97
N GLN A 43 0.63 15.52 -17.97
CA GLN A 43 0.42 15.87 -19.36
C GLN A 43 -0.72 15.00 -19.90
N ILE A 44 -1.75 15.64 -20.45
CA ILE A 44 -2.80 14.92 -21.17
C ILE A 44 -2.20 14.42 -22.49
N GLU A 45 -2.08 13.10 -22.61
CA GLU A 45 -1.59 12.48 -23.83
C GLU A 45 -2.68 12.49 -24.91
N LYS A 46 -2.27 12.55 -26.18
CA LYS A 46 -3.17 12.73 -27.33
C LYS A 46 -4.29 11.68 -27.40
N TRP A 47 -4.05 10.47 -26.91
CA TRP A 47 -5.05 9.39 -26.93
C TRP A 47 -6.16 9.61 -25.89
N MET A 48 -5.89 10.31 -24.78
CA MET A 48 -6.85 10.53 -23.69
C MET A 48 -8.01 11.44 -24.10
N THR A 49 -7.82 12.24 -25.15
CA THR A 49 -8.81 13.19 -25.68
C THR A 49 -9.20 12.91 -27.13
N ASN A 50 -8.68 11.82 -27.72
CA ASN A 50 -8.97 11.51 -29.10
C ASN A 50 -10.39 10.93 -29.22
N GLU A 51 -11.31 11.72 -29.76
CA GLU A 51 -12.69 11.30 -30.01
C GLU A 51 -12.76 10.06 -30.92
N MET A 52 -11.81 9.83 -31.83
CA MET A 52 -11.79 8.62 -32.65
C MET A 52 -11.53 7.34 -31.82
N ILE A 53 -10.87 7.46 -30.67
CA ILE A 53 -10.60 6.34 -29.75
C ILE A 53 -11.82 6.08 -28.86
N TRP A 54 -12.46 7.14 -28.36
CA TRP A 54 -13.54 7.03 -27.37
C TRP A 54 -14.95 7.04 -27.98
N ASN A 55 -15.17 7.73 -29.10
CA ASN A 55 -16.42 7.72 -29.87
C ASN A 55 -16.35 6.69 -31.00
N SER A 56 -16.14 5.41 -30.66
CA SER A 56 -16.26 4.30 -31.60
C SER A 56 -17.71 4.01 -32.04
N ALA A 57 -18.68 4.78 -31.54
CA ALA A 57 -20.12 4.57 -31.79
C ALA A 57 -20.54 4.84 -33.25
N THR A 58 -19.75 5.60 -34.03
CA THR A 58 -20.16 6.06 -35.36
C THR A 58 -19.51 5.36 -36.55
N GLU A 59 -18.47 4.55 -36.36
CA GLU A 59 -17.86 3.80 -37.47
C GLU A 59 -17.81 2.31 -37.14
N THR A 60 -18.83 1.59 -37.63
CA THR A 60 -19.02 0.13 -37.48
C THR A 60 -19.49 -0.19 -36.06
N ILE A 61 -20.78 -0.45 -35.84
CA ILE A 61 -21.32 -1.83 -35.69
C ILE A 61 -20.28 -2.93 -35.98
N SER A 62 -19.12 -2.90 -35.29
CA SER A 62 -18.53 -4.15 -34.88
C SER A 62 -19.55 -4.68 -33.91
N THR A 63 -20.19 -5.77 -34.30
CA THR A 63 -21.05 -6.55 -33.42
C THR A 63 -20.35 -6.58 -32.07
N ILE A 64 -20.92 -5.94 -31.04
CA ILE A 64 -20.57 -6.28 -29.67
C ILE A 64 -21.00 -7.73 -29.57
N ILE A 65 -20.10 -8.64 -29.92
CA ILE A 65 -20.30 -10.05 -29.71
C ILE A 65 -20.40 -10.12 -28.19
N GLN A 66 -21.55 -10.56 -27.70
CA GLN A 66 -21.67 -10.91 -26.30
C GLN A 66 -20.66 -12.04 -26.08
N GLU A 67 -19.50 -11.69 -25.54
CA GLU A 67 -18.51 -12.63 -25.07
C GLU A 67 -19.24 -13.52 -24.05
N THR A 68 -19.61 -14.72 -24.49
CA THR A 68 -20.16 -15.72 -23.60
C THR A 68 -18.96 -16.37 -22.96
N GLU A 69 -18.40 -15.70 -21.96
CA GLU A 69 -17.40 -16.34 -21.11
C GLU A 69 -18.05 -17.58 -20.50
N SER A 70 -17.37 -18.72 -20.64
CA SER A 70 -17.80 -19.92 -19.93
C SER A 70 -17.81 -19.56 -18.45
N GLY A 71 -18.97 -19.66 -17.79
CA GLY A 71 -19.09 -19.32 -16.38
C GLY A 71 -18.00 -20.04 -15.60
N LEU A 72 -17.09 -19.27 -14.98
CA LEU A 72 -15.99 -19.82 -14.23
C LEU A 72 -16.58 -20.62 -13.07
N GLY A 73 -16.43 -21.94 -13.15
CA GLY A 73 -16.85 -22.85 -12.08
C GLY A 73 -15.99 -22.61 -10.85
N ILE A 74 -16.62 -22.60 -9.68
CA ILE A 74 -15.87 -22.59 -8.43
C ILE A 74 -15.18 -23.95 -8.28
N GLU A 75 -13.85 -23.93 -8.24
CA GLU A 75 -13.06 -25.15 -8.10
C GLU A 75 -13.14 -25.69 -6.65
N ASN A 76 -12.98 -27.01 -6.47
CA ASN A 76 -13.19 -27.66 -5.17
C ASN A 76 -12.30 -27.10 -4.04
N TRP A 77 -11.08 -26.67 -4.36
CA TRP A 77 -10.19 -26.04 -3.37
C TRP A 77 -10.73 -24.69 -2.84
N MET A 78 -11.56 -23.99 -3.62
CA MET A 78 -12.12 -22.69 -3.24
C MET A 78 -13.23 -22.81 -2.19
N THR A 79 -13.82 -24.00 -2.02
CA THR A 79 -14.99 -24.20 -1.16
C THR A 79 -14.90 -25.40 -0.22
N SER A 80 -13.96 -26.33 -0.46
CA SER A 80 -13.89 -27.53 0.36
C SER A 80 -13.50 -27.19 1.79
N ALA A 81 -14.35 -27.63 2.72
CA ALA A 81 -14.10 -27.57 4.15
C ALA A 81 -12.76 -28.21 4.51
N ASP A 82 -12.32 -29.26 3.81
CA ASP A 82 -11.03 -29.90 4.07
C ASP A 82 -9.82 -29.02 3.70
N THR A 83 -9.97 -28.10 2.72
CA THR A 83 -8.92 -27.14 2.35
C THR A 83 -8.84 -25.98 3.34
N TRP A 84 -9.99 -25.50 3.82
CA TRP A 84 -10.07 -24.30 4.67
C TRP A 84 -10.14 -24.58 6.17
N ASN A 85 -10.67 -25.73 6.59
CA ASN A 85 -10.72 -26.18 7.98
C ASN A 85 -9.50 -27.04 8.31
N PHE A 86 -8.30 -26.57 7.95
CA PHE A 86 -7.09 -27.09 8.56
C PHE A 86 -7.21 -26.79 10.06
N ASN A 87 -7.30 -27.84 10.89
CA ASN A 87 -7.52 -27.78 12.34
C ASN A 87 -7.04 -26.45 12.94
N ASN A 88 -7.98 -25.63 13.43
CA ASN A 88 -7.76 -24.38 14.16
C ASN A 88 -7.02 -24.62 15.50
N SER A 89 -5.82 -25.17 15.43
CA SER A 89 -4.79 -24.96 16.44
C SER A 89 -4.02 -23.69 16.05
N PHE A 90 -4.75 -22.60 15.76
CA PHE A 90 -4.14 -21.29 15.87
C PHE A 90 -3.74 -21.19 17.35
N ALA A 91 -2.43 -21.12 17.61
CA ALA A 91 -1.99 -20.63 18.89
C ALA A 91 -2.67 -19.27 19.11
N GLU A 92 -3.07 -18.96 20.34
CA GLU A 92 -3.54 -17.62 20.66
C GLU A 92 -2.37 -16.66 20.39
N GLU A 93 -2.35 -16.09 19.19
CA GLU A 93 -1.36 -15.09 18.79
C GLU A 93 -1.63 -13.88 19.67
N THR A 94 -0.84 -13.74 20.73
CA THR A 94 -0.81 -12.52 21.51
C THR A 94 -0.02 -11.51 20.71
N GLU A 95 -0.67 -10.87 19.73
CA GLU A 95 -0.06 -9.74 19.04
C GLU A 95 0.12 -8.61 20.05
N ILE A 96 1.35 -8.14 20.20
CA ILE A 96 1.63 -6.90 20.92
C ILE A 96 0.89 -5.82 20.14
N GLY A 97 -0.05 -5.13 20.79
CA GLY A 97 -0.84 -4.08 20.15
C GLY A 97 0.10 -3.09 19.46
N LEU A 98 -0.16 -2.80 18.19
CA LEU A 98 0.65 -1.87 17.41
C LEU A 98 0.77 -0.54 18.17
N GLU A 99 1.98 -0.22 18.60
CA GLU A 99 2.27 1.06 19.25
C GLU A 99 2.39 2.15 18.17
N ILE A 100 1.81 3.31 18.44
CA ILE A 100 2.02 4.48 17.58
C ILE A 100 3.43 4.99 17.84
N GLU A 101 4.29 4.91 16.82
CA GLU A 101 5.66 5.41 16.88
C GLU A 101 5.67 6.95 16.78
N THR A 102 6.63 7.62 17.41
CA THR A 102 6.69 9.10 17.49
C THR A 102 6.60 9.78 16.12
N TRP A 103 7.24 9.22 15.09
CA TRP A 103 7.21 9.78 13.74
C TRP A 103 5.80 9.78 13.13
N MET A 104 4.89 8.90 13.57
CA MET A 104 3.51 8.83 13.06
C MET A 104 2.65 10.01 13.51
N THR A 105 3.07 10.74 14.55
CA THR A 105 2.31 11.87 15.12
C THR A 105 3.14 13.13 15.30
N SER A 106 4.45 13.08 15.03
CA SER A 106 5.33 14.22 15.20
C SER A 106 5.04 15.32 14.18
N ASP A 107 4.74 16.50 14.71
CA ASP A 107 4.67 17.75 13.97
C ASP A 107 5.96 18.02 13.17
N GLU A 108 7.13 17.58 13.63
CA GLU A 108 8.38 17.77 12.89
C GLU A 108 8.49 16.89 11.64
N THR A 109 7.80 15.75 11.65
CA THR A 109 7.74 14.78 10.54
C THR A 109 6.67 15.16 9.52
N TRP A 110 5.51 15.64 10.00
CA TRP A 110 4.31 15.89 9.18
C TRP A 110 3.99 17.36 8.90
N ASN A 111 4.51 18.35 9.67
CA ASN A 111 4.27 19.75 9.32
C ASN A 111 5.07 20.13 8.09
N VAL A 112 4.35 20.17 6.98
CA VAL A 112 4.68 20.95 5.80
C VAL A 112 4.46 22.42 6.18
N GLU A 113 5.48 23.27 6.02
CA GLU A 113 5.23 24.71 6.02
C GLU A 113 4.15 24.97 4.96
N LYS A 114 3.02 25.56 5.35
CA LYS A 114 1.95 25.95 4.41
C LYS A 114 2.51 27.02 3.48
N THR A 115 3.23 26.58 2.46
CA THR A 115 3.86 27.47 1.49
C THR A 115 2.91 27.78 0.33
N GLU A 116 1.79 27.05 0.25
CA GLU A 116 0.78 27.27 -0.77
C GLU A 116 -0.48 27.82 -0.12
N ASP A 117 -0.70 29.13 -0.31
CA ASP A 117 -2.03 29.71 -0.29
C ASP A 117 -2.79 29.13 -1.48
N GLU A 118 -3.30 27.89 -1.35
CA GLU A 118 -4.19 27.32 -2.35
C GLU A 118 -5.38 28.28 -2.50
N THR A 119 -5.56 28.80 -3.71
CA THR A 119 -6.75 29.60 -4.04
C THR A 119 -7.98 28.76 -3.73
N LYS A 120 -8.79 29.21 -2.78
CA LYS A 120 -10.05 28.56 -2.40
C LYS A 120 -10.84 28.18 -3.66
N LEU A 121 -10.98 26.87 -3.90
CA LEU A 121 -11.74 26.36 -5.04
C LEU A 121 -13.18 26.91 -4.97
N ALA A 122 -13.57 27.65 -6.00
CA ALA A 122 -14.92 28.16 -6.16
C ALA A 122 -15.74 27.11 -6.90
N ILE A 123 -16.97 26.85 -6.42
CA ILE A 123 -17.93 26.05 -7.17
C ILE A 123 -18.35 26.88 -8.38
N GLU A 124 -18.02 26.38 -9.57
CA GLU A 124 -18.36 27.02 -10.82
C GLU A 124 -19.80 26.69 -11.24
N GLY A 125 -20.48 27.60 -11.94
CA GLY A 125 -21.92 27.48 -12.22
C GLY A 125 -22.33 26.23 -13.00
N TRP A 126 -21.42 25.61 -13.75
CA TRP A 126 -21.68 24.35 -14.44
C TRP A 126 -21.70 23.14 -13.49
N MET A 127 -20.96 23.17 -12.38
CA MET A 127 -20.90 22.08 -11.39
C MET A 127 -22.23 21.88 -10.66
N ILE A 128 -23.08 22.90 -10.64
CA ILE A 128 -24.39 22.91 -9.96
C ILE A 128 -25.56 22.98 -10.94
N ASN A 129 -25.31 22.91 -12.25
CA ASN A 129 -26.36 23.02 -13.23
C ASN A 129 -26.95 21.64 -13.56
N ASP A 130 -28.09 21.32 -12.96
CA ASP A 130 -28.84 20.09 -13.19
C ASP A 130 -29.18 19.83 -14.66
N SER A 131 -29.24 20.84 -15.53
CA SER A 131 -29.49 20.65 -16.96
C SER A 131 -28.27 20.18 -17.76
N ILE A 132 -27.08 20.19 -17.15
CA ILE A 132 -25.85 19.65 -17.74
C ILE A 132 -25.69 18.17 -17.38
N TRP A 133 -26.18 17.76 -16.20
CA TRP A 133 -25.97 16.42 -15.64
C TRP A 133 -27.17 15.48 -15.80
N ASN A 134 -28.35 16.01 -16.15
CA ASN A 134 -29.56 15.25 -16.50
C ASN A 134 -29.90 15.40 -17.98
#